data_AF-A0A7D9DK66-F1
#
_entry.id   AF-A0A7D9DK66-F1
#
_cell.length_a   1.000
_cell.length_b   1.000
_cell.length_c   1.000
_cell.angle_alpha   90.00
_cell.angle_beta   90.00
_cell.angle_gamma   90.00
#
_symmetry.space_group_name_H-M   'P 1'
#
loop_
_entity.id
_entity.type
_entity.pdbx_description
1 polymer ?
#
loop_
_entity_poly.entity_id
_entity_poly.type
_entity_poly.pdbx_seq_one_letter_code
_entity_poly.pdbx_strand_id
1 'polypeptide(L)'
;MQAAIQQRDHPQNEFIIKVEKFIETTNLKISNLVSEVSELKMDKSNSTLTNNDASVANNDLVNLLSNENQDLKNEIKLLREKNINITHSVADLNSKIEELESEKQSLKTALKILYADLETAEGNTQSLTDKHEAQQHPWITVSGKSKGHPINLELNNNNKYSALRVKDDTEIVIDSDETKALVNSAGSRNKYFPHHTPKTKTTRKLQDPKPSSTTSAQQRKIAILGDSMIKGINSRKLQHGLKQKVIVKTFPGAHVEDMTHYVKPTLASNPAEVILHIGTNDLKNKSPSTLLKTVDNLGEMITESKDVKLTLSEIITRCDDETLADKVNIYNELLANLCTERNWGLIKNSNIKKDHLNNYGLHLNPRGSTVLAKNFKLYVSNQN
;
A
#
# COMPACT_ATOMS: atom_id res chain seq x y z
N MET A 1 -112.49 24.76 -64.53
CA MET A 1 -112.54 25.86 -63.55
C MET A 1 -111.46 25.62 -62.49
N GLN A 2 -110.22 25.54 -62.98
CA GLN A 2 -109.01 25.07 -62.32
C GLN A 2 -107.87 25.76 -63.06
N ALA A 3 -107.16 26.68 -62.41
CA ALA A 3 -105.77 27.04 -62.71
C ALA A 3 -105.33 28.16 -61.76
N ALA A 4 -104.11 28.02 -61.24
CA ALA A 4 -103.29 29.06 -60.65
C ALA A 4 -103.64 29.55 -59.23
N ILE A 5 -103.44 28.68 -58.22
CA ILE A 5 -102.80 29.15 -56.98
C ILE A 5 -101.34 28.73 -57.09
N GLN A 6 -100.59 29.54 -57.83
CA GLN A 6 -99.17 29.35 -58.11
C GLN A 6 -98.40 30.38 -57.26
N GLN A 7 -97.60 29.85 -56.33
CA GLN A 7 -96.37 30.43 -55.78
C GLN A 7 -96.41 31.83 -55.15
N ARG A 8 -96.34 31.86 -53.81
CA ARG A 8 -95.49 32.82 -53.07
C ARG A 8 -94.88 32.13 -51.84
N ASP A 9 -94.05 31.11 -52.10
CA ASP A 9 -92.90 30.83 -51.23
C ASP A 9 -91.89 31.97 -51.45
N HIS A 10 -91.66 32.83 -50.46
CA HIS A 10 -90.60 33.86 -50.50
C HIS A 10 -90.61 34.69 -49.22
N PRO A 11 -89.50 35.30 -48.76
CA PRO A 11 -88.08 34.91 -48.74
C PRO A 11 -87.58 34.81 -47.27
N GLN A 12 -88.47 34.95 -46.28
CA GLN A 12 -88.10 35.08 -44.87
C GLN A 12 -87.68 33.74 -44.24
N ASN A 13 -88.35 32.63 -44.57
CA ASN A 13 -87.97 31.31 -44.04
C ASN A 13 -86.61 30.84 -44.57
N GLU A 14 -86.30 31.10 -45.84
CA GLU A 14 -84.99 30.75 -46.40
C GLU A 14 -83.86 31.60 -45.79
N PHE A 15 -84.15 32.87 -45.49
CA PHE A 15 -83.22 33.75 -44.79
C PHE A 15 -82.96 33.29 -43.36
N ILE A 16 -84.01 32.94 -42.61
CA ILE A 16 -83.89 32.44 -41.23
C ILE A 16 -83.06 31.16 -41.19
N ILE A 17 -83.34 30.20 -42.07
CA ILE A 17 -82.58 28.93 -42.14
C ILE A 17 -81.10 29.19 -42.49
N LYS A 18 -80.81 30.14 -43.39
CA LYS A 18 -79.42 30.53 -43.72
C LYS A 18 -78.71 31.18 -42.53
N VAL A 19 -79.41 32.00 -41.75
CA VAL A 19 -78.88 32.64 -40.54
C VAL A 19 -78.61 31.59 -39.45
N GLU A 20 -79.53 30.66 -39.21
CA GLU A 20 -79.34 29.57 -38.23
C GLU A 20 -78.16 28.68 -38.60
N LYS A 21 -78.06 28.27 -39.88
CA LYS A 21 -76.93 27.48 -40.37
C LYS A 21 -75.60 28.23 -40.27
N PHE A 22 -75.61 29.55 -40.49
CA PHE A 22 -74.43 30.39 -40.30
C PHE A 22 -74.03 30.47 -38.82
N ILE A 23 -74.99 30.62 -37.92
CA ILE A 23 -74.76 30.63 -36.47
C ILE A 23 -74.17 29.30 -36.00
N GLU A 24 -74.76 28.16 -36.40
CA GLU A 24 -74.24 26.84 -36.06
C GLU A 24 -72.80 26.62 -36.57
N THR A 25 -72.54 26.99 -37.83
CA THR A 25 -71.21 26.88 -38.42
C THR A 25 -70.20 27.77 -37.68
N THR A 26 -70.62 28.97 -37.27
CA THR A 26 -69.78 29.92 -36.55
C THR A 26 -69.50 29.43 -35.14
N ASN A 27 -70.50 28.90 -34.44
CA ASN A 27 -70.34 28.34 -33.10
C ASN A 27 -69.44 27.11 -33.11
N LEU A 28 -69.53 26.25 -34.12
CA LEU A 28 -68.62 25.12 -34.27
C LEU A 28 -67.16 25.58 -34.49
N LYS A 29 -66.95 26.60 -35.32
CA LYS A 29 -65.61 27.19 -35.51
C LYS A 29 -65.07 27.82 -34.23
N ILE A 30 -65.89 28.54 -33.49
CA ILE A 30 -65.51 29.13 -32.20
C ILE A 30 -65.15 28.02 -31.21
N SER A 31 -65.96 26.98 -31.10
CA SER A 31 -65.67 25.83 -30.24
C SER A 31 -64.33 25.18 -30.58
N ASN A 32 -64.06 24.96 -31.86
CA ASN A 32 -62.80 24.36 -32.30
C ASN A 32 -61.60 25.26 -31.97
N LEU A 33 -61.71 26.56 -32.21
CA LEU A 33 -60.66 27.53 -31.86
C LEU A 33 -60.42 27.61 -30.35
N VAL A 34 -61.47 27.49 -29.53
CA VAL A 34 -61.34 27.47 -28.06
C VAL A 34 -60.60 26.21 -27.60
N SER A 35 -60.89 25.05 -28.20
CA SER A 35 -60.15 23.81 -27.94
C SER A 35 -58.68 23.93 -28.34
N GLU A 36 -58.40 24.42 -29.55
CA GLU A 36 -57.04 24.61 -30.07
C GLU A 36 -56.23 25.59 -29.21
N VAL A 37 -56.82 26.72 -28.80
CA VAL A 37 -56.18 27.67 -27.88
C VAL A 37 -55.92 27.05 -26.51
N SER A 38 -56.77 26.14 -26.04
CA SER A 38 -56.59 25.46 -24.76
C SER A 38 -55.44 24.44 -24.83
N GLU A 39 -55.34 23.69 -25.92
CA GLU A 39 -54.22 22.78 -26.19
C GLU A 39 -52.89 23.55 -26.27
N LEU A 40 -52.86 24.63 -27.05
CA LEU A 40 -51.66 25.48 -27.18
C LEU A 40 -51.22 26.11 -25.84
N LYS A 41 -52.15 26.44 -24.94
CA LYS A 41 -51.82 26.94 -23.59
C LYS A 41 -51.22 25.85 -22.70
N MET A 42 -51.68 24.61 -22.82
CA MET A 42 -51.12 23.47 -22.07
C MET A 42 -49.72 23.14 -22.56
N ASP A 43 -49.49 23.12 -23.87
CA ASP A 43 -48.18 22.87 -24.47
C ASP A 43 -47.15 23.96 -24.10
N LYS A 44 -47.58 25.23 -24.05
CA LYS A 44 -46.72 26.34 -23.62
C LYS A 44 -46.34 26.25 -22.14
N SER A 45 -47.24 25.74 -21.29
CA SER A 45 -46.97 25.57 -19.86
C SER A 45 -45.99 24.41 -19.61
N ASN A 46 -46.15 23.29 -20.32
CA ASN A 46 -45.26 22.13 -20.21
C ASN A 46 -43.85 22.39 -20.77
N SER A 47 -43.73 23.14 -21.88
CA SER A 47 -42.43 23.55 -22.42
C SER A 47 -41.68 24.53 -21.52
N THR A 48 -42.38 25.35 -20.72
CA THR A 48 -41.73 26.27 -19.78
C THR A 48 -41.18 25.55 -18.54
N LEU A 49 -41.88 24.52 -18.05
CA LEU A 49 -41.43 23.68 -16.92
C LEU A 49 -40.17 22.87 -17.28
N THR A 50 -40.17 22.21 -18.44
CA THR A 50 -39.06 21.37 -18.90
C THR A 50 -37.76 22.15 -19.16
N ASN A 51 -37.85 23.40 -19.64
CA ASN A 51 -36.67 24.25 -19.85
C ASN A 51 -36.03 24.74 -18.53
N ASN A 52 -36.84 24.95 -17.49
CA ASN A 52 -36.31 25.35 -16.18
C ASN A 52 -35.59 24.18 -15.50
N ASP A 53 -36.13 22.97 -15.58
CA ASP A 53 -35.49 21.77 -15.00
C ASP A 53 -34.17 21.43 -15.71
N ALA A 54 -34.11 21.56 -17.04
CA ALA A 54 -32.87 21.39 -17.81
C ALA A 54 -31.82 22.48 -17.50
N SER A 55 -32.26 23.72 -17.26
CA SER A 55 -31.38 24.83 -16.86
C SER A 55 -30.77 24.61 -15.47
N VAL A 56 -31.56 24.13 -14.50
CA VAL A 56 -31.07 23.80 -13.16
C VAL A 56 -30.07 22.64 -13.21
N ALA A 57 -30.38 21.55 -13.93
CA ALA A 57 -29.48 20.42 -14.08
C ALA A 57 -28.14 20.80 -14.75
N ASN A 58 -28.17 21.69 -15.74
CA ASN A 58 -26.95 22.21 -16.38
C ASN A 58 -26.10 23.05 -15.42
N ASN A 59 -26.73 23.88 -14.58
CA ASN A 59 -26.00 24.68 -13.59
C ASN A 59 -25.36 23.80 -12.51
N ASP A 60 -26.04 22.74 -12.06
CA ASP A 60 -25.49 21.79 -11.09
C ASP A 60 -24.29 21.02 -11.67
N LEU A 61 -24.37 20.61 -12.93
CA LEU A 61 -23.26 19.95 -13.63
C LEU A 61 -22.04 20.89 -13.77
N VAL A 62 -22.27 22.16 -14.13
CA VAL A 62 -21.21 23.16 -14.27
C VAL A 62 -20.54 23.42 -12.92
N ASN A 63 -21.30 23.51 -11.84
CA ASN A 63 -20.77 23.68 -10.49
C ASN A 63 -19.93 22.47 -10.05
N LEU A 64 -20.41 21.25 -10.33
CA LEU A 64 -19.69 20.01 -10.02
C LEU A 64 -18.35 19.94 -10.78
N LEU A 65 -18.37 20.20 -12.09
CA LEU A 65 -17.16 20.24 -12.92
C LEU A 65 -16.21 21.35 -12.50
N SER A 66 -16.71 22.50 -12.07
CA SER A 66 -15.89 23.59 -11.54
C SER A 66 -15.17 23.18 -10.26
N ASN A 67 -15.86 22.49 -9.35
CA ASN A 67 -15.28 21.99 -8.11
C ASN A 67 -14.22 20.92 -8.38
N GLU A 68 -14.52 19.94 -9.23
CA GLU A 68 -13.58 18.88 -9.60
C GLU A 68 -12.32 19.45 -10.27
N ASN A 69 -12.46 20.44 -11.16
CA ASN A 69 -11.32 21.13 -11.75
C ASN A 69 -10.47 21.88 -10.71
N GLN A 70 -11.08 22.39 -9.64
CA GLN A 70 -10.36 23.05 -8.56
C GLN A 70 -9.60 22.03 -7.70
N ASP A 71 -10.20 20.87 -7.43
CA ASP A 71 -9.55 19.78 -6.70
C ASP A 71 -8.36 19.22 -7.49
N LEU A 72 -8.52 18.99 -8.79
CA LEU A 72 -7.43 18.57 -9.68
C LEU A 72 -6.28 19.60 -9.71
N LYS A 73 -6.59 20.91 -9.72
CA LYS A 73 -5.56 21.95 -9.64
C LYS A 73 -4.79 21.89 -8.32
N ASN A 74 -5.48 21.65 -7.21
CA ASN A 74 -4.86 21.52 -5.90
C ASN A 74 -3.96 20.26 -5.84
N GLU A 75 -4.42 19.14 -6.40
CA GLU A 75 -3.63 17.91 -6.50
C GLU A 75 -2.38 18.10 -7.36
N ILE A 76 -2.50 18.72 -8.55
CA ILE A 76 -1.36 19.04 -9.40
C ILE A 76 -0.34 19.92 -8.68
N LYS A 77 -0.80 20.90 -7.89
CA LYS A 77 0.07 21.75 -7.07
C LYS A 77 0.84 20.92 -6.03
N LEU A 78 0.14 20.06 -5.30
CA LEU A 78 0.75 19.20 -4.28
C LEU A 78 1.76 18.22 -4.89
N LEU A 79 1.44 17.62 -6.04
CA LEU A 79 2.34 16.73 -6.77
C LEU A 79 3.61 17.45 -7.24
N ARG A 80 3.49 18.72 -7.70
CA ARG A 80 4.65 19.54 -8.06
C ARG A 80 5.55 19.83 -6.87
N GLU A 81 4.99 20.19 -5.73
CA GLU A 81 5.75 20.42 -4.49
C GLU A 81 6.48 19.14 -4.03
N LYS A 82 5.81 17.98 -4.10
CA LYS A 82 6.41 16.69 -3.80
C LYS A 82 7.57 16.35 -4.75
N ASN A 83 7.42 16.62 -6.05
CA ASN A 83 8.48 16.40 -7.03
C ASN A 83 9.71 17.30 -6.77
N ILE A 84 9.49 18.56 -6.38
CA ILE A 84 10.58 19.47 -5.99
C ILE A 84 11.33 18.91 -4.78
N ASN A 85 10.61 18.46 -3.75
CA ASN A 85 11.22 17.90 -2.55
C ASN A 85 12.00 16.60 -2.83
N ILE A 86 11.46 15.72 -3.68
CA ILE A 86 12.18 14.51 -4.10
C ILE A 86 13.45 14.89 -4.86
N THR A 87 13.38 15.89 -5.75
CA THR A 87 14.53 16.36 -6.52
C THR A 87 15.65 16.88 -5.60
N HIS A 88 15.31 17.68 -4.59
CA HIS A 88 16.29 18.12 -3.60
C HIS A 88 16.90 16.95 -2.81
N SER A 89 16.08 16.01 -2.35
CA SER A 89 16.56 14.82 -1.62
C SER A 89 17.51 13.95 -2.47
N VAL A 90 17.22 13.79 -3.76
CA VAL A 90 18.10 13.09 -4.70
C VAL A 90 19.42 13.85 -4.88
N ALA A 91 19.38 15.18 -4.97
CA ALA A 91 20.60 15.99 -5.06
C ALA A 91 21.49 15.84 -3.81
N ASP A 92 20.89 15.89 -2.61
CA ASP A 92 21.61 15.70 -1.35
C ASP A 92 22.26 14.31 -1.25
N LEU A 93 21.53 13.26 -1.65
CA LEU A 93 22.06 11.90 -1.67
C LEU A 93 23.21 11.75 -2.67
N ASN A 94 23.12 12.36 -3.84
CA ASN A 94 24.20 12.34 -4.83
C ASN A 94 25.46 13.05 -4.31
N SER A 95 25.30 14.21 -3.67
CA SER A 95 26.41 14.90 -3.00
C SER A 95 27.08 14.01 -1.94
N LYS A 96 26.28 13.29 -1.14
CA LYS A 96 26.81 12.34 -0.16
C LYS A 96 27.55 11.16 -0.80
N ILE A 97 27.09 10.67 -1.94
CA ILE A 97 27.78 9.62 -2.70
C ILE A 97 29.14 10.13 -3.17
N GLU A 98 29.21 11.33 -3.74
CA GLU A 98 30.47 11.94 -4.19
C GLU A 98 31.47 12.12 -3.04
N GLU A 99 31.00 12.59 -1.88
CA GLU A 99 31.84 12.69 -0.67
C GLU A 99 32.43 11.33 -0.27
N LEU A 100 31.60 10.29 -0.21
CA LEU A 100 32.04 8.93 0.16
C LEU A 100 32.99 8.33 -0.88
N GLU A 101 32.79 8.63 -2.16
CA GLU A 101 33.72 8.21 -3.21
C GLU A 101 35.08 8.92 -3.07
N SER A 102 35.09 10.20 -2.73
CA SER A 102 36.33 10.94 -2.46
C SER A 102 37.08 10.37 -1.25
N GLU A 103 36.37 10.05 -0.16
CA GLU A 103 36.93 9.43 1.04
C GLU A 103 37.51 8.06 0.72
N LYS A 104 36.77 7.24 -0.04
CA LYS A 104 37.23 5.92 -0.51
C LYS A 104 38.53 6.03 -1.32
N GLN A 105 38.66 7.02 -2.21
CA GLN A 105 39.90 7.21 -2.98
C GLN A 105 41.06 7.66 -2.09
N SER A 106 40.79 8.54 -1.11
CA SER A 106 41.77 8.97 -0.13
C SER A 106 42.29 7.78 0.69
N LEU A 107 41.38 6.96 1.23
CA LEU A 107 41.73 5.74 1.98
C LEU A 107 42.51 4.73 1.14
N LYS A 108 42.13 4.53 -0.13
CA LYS A 108 42.86 3.67 -1.06
C LYS A 108 44.29 4.17 -1.28
N THR A 109 44.47 5.48 -1.34
CA THR A 109 45.79 6.11 -1.49
C THR A 109 46.62 5.94 -0.22
N ALA A 110 46.03 6.20 0.96
CA ALA A 110 46.68 5.97 2.25
C ALA A 110 47.13 4.51 2.42
N LEU A 111 46.28 3.54 2.03
CA LEU A 111 46.65 2.12 2.03
C LEU A 111 47.85 1.84 1.13
N LYS A 112 47.88 2.39 -0.09
CA LYS A 112 49.05 2.22 -0.98
C LYS A 112 50.34 2.75 -0.38
N ILE A 113 50.28 3.90 0.31
CA ILE A 113 51.43 4.48 1.01
C ILE A 113 51.89 3.53 2.12
N LEU A 114 50.97 3.06 2.97
CA LEU A 114 51.31 2.13 4.05
C LEU A 114 51.88 0.80 3.55
N TYR A 115 51.37 0.27 2.44
CA TYR A 115 51.96 -0.92 1.81
C TYR A 115 53.37 -0.66 1.30
N ALA A 116 53.61 0.49 0.67
CA ALA A 116 54.96 0.87 0.25
C ALA A 116 55.91 1.07 1.45
N ASP A 117 55.42 1.70 2.53
CA ASP A 117 56.19 1.89 3.76
C ASP A 117 56.53 0.54 4.41
N LEU A 118 55.60 -0.42 4.41
CA LEU A 118 55.84 -1.79 4.87
C LEU A 118 56.88 -2.51 4.02
N GLU A 119 56.82 -2.41 2.68
CA GLU A 119 57.84 -2.96 1.80
C GLU A 119 59.23 -2.32 2.03
N THR A 120 59.28 -1.02 2.33
CA THR A 120 60.54 -0.33 2.68
C THR A 120 61.03 -0.63 4.10
N ALA A 121 60.13 -0.92 5.05
CA ALA A 121 60.45 -1.28 6.43
C ALA A 121 60.92 -2.74 6.54
N GLU A 122 60.33 -3.66 5.78
CA GLU A 122 60.80 -5.04 5.64
C GLU A 122 62.13 -5.15 4.88
N GLY A 123 62.46 -4.12 4.08
CA GLY A 123 63.79 -3.94 3.46
C GLY A 123 64.95 -3.68 4.44
N ASN A 124 64.70 -3.50 5.74
CA ASN A 124 65.74 -3.23 6.74
C ASN A 124 66.04 -4.40 7.71
N THR A 125 65.47 -5.59 7.47
CA THR A 125 65.79 -6.82 8.21
C THR A 125 66.16 -7.97 7.27
N GLN A 126 67.41 -7.88 6.80
CA GLN A 126 68.37 -8.97 6.59
C GLN A 126 68.06 -10.09 5.58
N SER A 127 68.80 -10.05 4.47
CA SER A 127 70.00 -10.90 4.31
C SER A 127 70.92 -10.19 3.30
N LEU A 128 72.19 -9.88 3.56
CA LEU A 128 73.26 -10.87 3.67
C LEU A 128 73.05 -12.13 2.80
N THR A 129 72.39 -12.02 1.65
CA THR A 129 72.48 -12.95 0.52
C THR A 129 71.81 -12.28 -0.69
N ASP A 130 72.52 -11.31 -1.26
CA ASP A 130 72.30 -10.91 -2.64
C ASP A 130 72.50 -12.11 -3.55
N LYS A 131 71.52 -12.38 -4.41
CA LYS A 131 71.74 -12.59 -5.85
C LYS A 131 70.41 -12.62 -6.59
N HIS A 132 70.24 -11.58 -7.39
CA HIS A 132 69.32 -11.44 -8.51
C HIS A 132 69.31 -12.67 -9.44
N GLU A 133 68.11 -13.12 -9.78
CA GLU A 133 67.68 -13.56 -11.12
C GLU A 133 66.17 -13.26 -11.16
N ALA A 134 65.72 -12.14 -11.74
CA ALA A 134 65.34 -12.04 -13.16
C ALA A 134 64.44 -13.23 -13.54
N GLN A 135 63.18 -13.08 -13.97
CA GLN A 135 62.67 -12.17 -15.00
C GLN A 135 61.23 -12.68 -15.28
N GLN A 136 60.17 -11.88 -15.47
CA GLN A 136 59.62 -11.45 -16.77
C GLN A 136 58.10 -11.19 -16.56
N HIS A 137 57.36 -10.34 -17.27
CA HIS A 137 57.55 -9.14 -18.08
C HIS A 137 56.15 -8.78 -18.62
N PRO A 138 55.96 -7.62 -19.28
CA PRO A 138 54.68 -7.10 -19.72
C PRO A 138 54.16 -7.82 -20.97
N TRP A 139 52.91 -7.53 -21.34
CA TRP A 139 52.18 -8.14 -22.47
C TRP A 139 52.93 -8.07 -23.83
N ILE A 140 52.87 -9.17 -24.63
CA ILE A 140 52.64 -9.28 -26.12
C ILE A 140 53.52 -10.36 -26.83
N THR A 141 52.90 -11.29 -27.60
CA THR A 141 53.03 -11.52 -29.09
C THR A 141 52.23 -12.76 -29.56
N VAL A 142 51.60 -12.69 -30.74
CA VAL A 142 50.72 -13.71 -31.37
C VAL A 142 51.31 -14.21 -32.71
N SER A 143 51.36 -15.53 -32.95
CA SER A 143 51.00 -16.18 -34.24
C SER A 143 50.87 -17.73 -34.17
N GLY A 144 49.66 -18.26 -34.46
CA GLY A 144 49.39 -19.47 -35.28
C GLY A 144 49.49 -20.92 -34.73
N LYS A 145 48.33 -21.54 -34.40
CA LYS A 145 47.68 -22.73 -35.05
C LYS A 145 46.69 -23.48 -34.13
N SER A 146 45.41 -23.14 -34.30
CA SER A 146 44.13 -23.89 -34.21
C SER A 146 43.91 -25.14 -33.32
N LYS A 147 42.74 -25.10 -32.65
CA LYS A 147 41.86 -26.18 -32.07
C LYS A 147 42.30 -26.73 -30.70
N GLY A 148 41.50 -26.70 -29.63
CA GLY A 148 40.13 -26.25 -29.42
C GLY A 148 39.69 -26.46 -27.95
N HIS A 149 38.73 -25.64 -27.53
CA HIS A 149 37.92 -25.64 -26.31
C HIS A 149 38.50 -25.25 -24.93
N PRO A 150 37.98 -24.14 -24.33
CA PRO A 150 38.23 -23.71 -22.96
C PRO A 150 37.15 -24.22 -21.98
N ILE A 151 37.55 -24.58 -20.75
CA ILE A 151 36.63 -24.80 -19.62
C ILE A 151 36.74 -23.61 -18.65
N ASN A 152 35.58 -22.98 -18.46
CA ASN A 152 35.23 -21.93 -17.51
C ASN A 152 35.42 -22.37 -16.05
N LEU A 153 35.93 -21.49 -15.18
CA LEU A 153 35.58 -21.51 -13.76
C LEU A 153 35.16 -20.09 -13.33
N GLU A 154 33.89 -20.00 -12.95
CA GLU A 154 33.13 -18.80 -12.57
C GLU A 154 33.59 -18.21 -11.24
N LEU A 155 33.71 -16.88 -11.17
CA LEU A 155 33.58 -16.13 -9.93
C LEU A 155 32.10 -15.72 -9.79
N ASN A 156 31.44 -16.37 -8.84
CA ASN A 156 30.04 -16.20 -8.47
C ASN A 156 29.77 -14.78 -7.92
N ASN A 157 29.22 -13.90 -8.76
CA ASN A 157 28.59 -12.65 -8.36
C ASN A 157 27.06 -12.83 -8.30
N ASN A 158 26.54 -13.38 -7.21
CA ASN A 158 25.11 -13.34 -6.92
C ASN A 158 24.71 -11.97 -6.34
N ASN A 159 24.62 -10.95 -7.19
CA ASN A 159 23.83 -9.75 -6.93
C ASN A 159 22.57 -9.79 -7.82
N LYS A 160 21.42 -10.05 -7.20
CA LYS A 160 20.12 -10.36 -7.84
C LYS A 160 19.32 -9.13 -8.27
N TYR A 161 19.95 -8.06 -8.74
CA TYR A 161 19.22 -6.92 -9.32
C TYR A 161 20.03 -6.26 -10.43
N SER A 162 19.90 -6.78 -11.65
CA SER A 162 20.31 -6.09 -12.87
C SER A 162 19.09 -5.45 -13.54
N ALA A 163 19.07 -4.11 -13.47
CA ALA A 163 18.56 -3.13 -14.43
C ALA A 163 17.39 -3.53 -15.37
N LEU A 164 16.23 -2.91 -15.13
CA LEU A 164 15.34 -2.49 -16.20
C LEU A 164 16.04 -1.35 -16.97
N ARG A 165 16.45 -1.61 -18.22
CA ARG A 165 16.73 -0.55 -19.19
C ARG A 165 15.55 -0.46 -20.14
N VAL A 166 14.93 0.71 -20.12
CA VAL A 166 13.97 1.23 -21.09
C VAL A 166 14.62 1.22 -22.49
N LYS A 167 13.89 0.73 -23.48
CA LYS A 167 13.87 1.30 -24.83
C LYS A 167 12.45 1.22 -25.37
N ASP A 168 11.97 2.38 -25.79
CA ASP A 168 10.71 2.60 -26.45
C ASP A 168 10.62 1.92 -27.83
N ASP A 169 9.36 1.71 -28.19
CA ASP A 169 8.74 1.64 -29.51
C ASP A 169 8.70 0.32 -30.32
N THR A 170 7.43 -0.10 -30.48
CA THR A 170 6.77 -0.64 -31.69
C THR A 170 7.17 -2.05 -32.16
N GLU A 171 6.33 -3.06 -31.89
CA GLU A 171 5.30 -3.59 -32.82
C GLU A 171 4.70 -4.91 -32.31
N ILE A 172 3.42 -5.11 -32.62
CA ILE A 172 2.56 -6.25 -32.32
C ILE A 172 2.84 -7.37 -33.33
N VAL A 173 2.96 -8.65 -32.91
CA VAL A 173 2.39 -9.86 -33.59
C VAL A 173 2.38 -11.06 -32.60
N ILE A 174 1.42 -11.95 -32.84
CA ILE A 174 0.72 -12.97 -32.05
C ILE A 174 1.37 -14.38 -32.13
N ASP A 175 0.87 -15.30 -31.27
CA ASP A 175 0.90 -16.79 -31.31
C ASP A 175 2.16 -17.51 -30.79
N SER A 176 2.12 -18.71 -30.21
CA SER A 176 1.15 -19.60 -29.54
C SER A 176 1.95 -20.88 -29.18
N ASP A 177 1.51 -21.66 -28.19
CA ASP A 177 1.78 -23.10 -28.01
C ASP A 177 3.24 -23.57 -27.72
N GLU A 178 3.55 -24.67 -27.03
CA GLU A 178 2.87 -25.64 -26.16
C GLU A 178 4.00 -26.62 -25.69
N THR A 179 3.78 -27.36 -24.60
CA THR A 179 4.43 -28.65 -24.22
C THR A 179 5.86 -28.67 -23.65
N LYS A 180 6.35 -29.66 -22.89
CA LYS A 180 5.86 -30.70 -21.95
C LYS A 180 7.12 -31.35 -21.33
N ALA A 181 7.06 -31.63 -20.02
CA ALA A 181 7.42 -32.88 -19.32
C ALA A 181 8.86 -33.50 -19.28
N LEU A 182 9.05 -34.25 -18.18
CA LEU A 182 9.99 -35.36 -17.85
C LEU A 182 11.29 -34.97 -17.13
N VAL A 183 11.61 -35.33 -15.87
CA VAL A 183 11.54 -36.57 -15.02
C VAL A 183 12.89 -37.34 -14.96
N ASN A 184 13.41 -37.46 -13.72
CA ASN A 184 14.32 -38.46 -13.12
C ASN A 184 15.76 -38.67 -13.62
N SER A 185 16.73 -38.73 -12.70
CA SER A 185 17.48 -39.97 -12.35
C SER A 185 18.60 -39.74 -11.32
N ALA A 186 18.92 -40.79 -10.57
CA ALA A 186 19.76 -40.86 -9.38
C ALA A 186 21.22 -41.32 -9.64
N GLY A 187 22.12 -41.03 -8.70
CA GLY A 187 23.04 -42.04 -8.12
C GLY A 187 24.54 -42.09 -8.48
N SER A 188 25.37 -41.68 -7.50
CA SER A 188 26.38 -42.52 -6.78
C SER A 188 27.86 -42.71 -7.25
N ARG A 189 28.76 -42.64 -6.22
CA ARG A 189 30.12 -43.27 -6.00
C ARG A 189 31.37 -42.49 -6.50
N ASN A 190 32.56 -42.46 -5.87
CA ASN A 190 33.14 -43.07 -4.63
C ASN A 190 34.56 -42.49 -4.30
N LYS A 191 34.94 -42.56 -2.99
CA LYS A 191 36.24 -42.97 -2.35
C LYS A 191 37.57 -42.19 -2.54
N TYR A 192 38.18 -41.74 -1.41
CA TYR A 192 39.29 -42.42 -0.68
C TYR A 192 39.68 -41.68 0.64
N PHE A 193 40.03 -42.44 1.68
CA PHE A 193 40.58 -42.04 3.00
C PHE A 193 42.06 -42.49 3.12
N PRO A 194 42.82 -41.98 4.11
CA PRO A 194 43.59 -42.89 4.98
C PRO A 194 43.42 -42.69 6.50
N HIS A 195 43.76 -43.76 7.24
CA HIS A 195 43.50 -44.12 8.64
C HIS A 195 44.61 -43.73 9.65
N HIS A 196 44.26 -43.69 10.96
CA HIS A 196 44.86 -44.42 12.12
C HIS A 196 44.36 -43.81 13.47
N THR A 197 43.37 -44.35 14.21
CA THR A 197 43.27 -45.51 15.16
C THR A 197 43.25 -45.12 16.67
N PRO A 198 42.60 -45.91 17.57
CA PRO A 198 41.57 -45.42 18.50
C PRO A 198 41.80 -45.77 20.00
N LYS A 199 40.91 -45.32 20.90
CA LYS A 199 40.47 -45.88 22.22
C LYS A 199 39.60 -44.80 22.93
N THR A 200 38.50 -45.02 23.65
CA THR A 200 37.92 -46.19 24.35
C THR A 200 36.41 -45.95 24.59
N LYS A 201 35.66 -47.05 24.65
CA LYS A 201 34.21 -47.14 24.94
C LYS A 201 33.91 -46.92 26.42
N THR A 202 32.79 -46.26 26.71
CA THR A 202 31.96 -46.57 27.90
C THR A 202 30.52 -46.75 27.44
N THR A 203 29.95 -47.89 27.81
CA THR A 203 28.66 -48.43 27.39
C THR A 203 27.55 -48.20 28.41
N ARG A 204 26.29 -48.30 27.93
CA ARG A 204 25.01 -48.61 28.60
C ARG A 204 24.23 -47.39 29.12
N LYS A 205 22.91 -47.25 28.95
CA LYS A 205 21.82 -48.22 28.73
C LYS A 205 20.74 -47.68 27.80
N LEU A 206 20.16 -48.57 26.99
CA LEU A 206 18.80 -48.46 26.49
C LEU A 206 17.83 -48.43 27.69
N GLN A 207 16.99 -47.41 27.77
CA GLN A 207 15.82 -47.38 28.63
C GLN A 207 14.57 -47.47 27.75
N ASP A 208 13.66 -48.35 28.16
CA ASP A 208 12.34 -48.60 27.59
C ASP A 208 11.48 -47.32 27.47
N PRO A 209 10.47 -47.29 26.59
CA PRO A 209 9.68 -46.09 26.32
C PRO A 209 8.80 -45.75 27.52
N LYS A 210 9.10 -44.61 28.16
CA LYS A 210 8.29 -44.03 29.23
C LYS A 210 7.03 -43.37 28.62
N PRO A 211 5.84 -43.55 29.22
CA PRO A 211 4.57 -43.14 28.62
C PRO A 211 4.48 -41.64 28.38
N SER A 212 3.86 -41.30 27.26
CA SER A 212 3.46 -39.97 26.84
C SER A 212 2.61 -39.26 27.90
N SER A 213 3.15 -38.22 28.52
CA SER A 213 2.36 -37.10 29.04
C SER A 213 3.27 -35.93 29.46
N THR A 214 3.53 -35.04 28.51
CA THR A 214 3.49 -33.59 28.74
C THR A 214 3.55 -32.92 27.39
N THR A 215 2.39 -32.56 26.87
CA THR A 215 2.24 -31.46 25.92
C THR A 215 3.14 -30.33 26.44
N SER A 216 4.23 -30.01 25.73
CA SER A 216 4.94 -28.77 25.96
C SER A 216 3.91 -27.66 25.79
N ALA A 217 3.46 -27.04 26.88
CA ALA A 217 2.45 -25.99 26.84
C ALA A 217 2.92 -24.96 25.82
N GLN A 218 2.19 -24.88 24.70
CA GLN A 218 2.58 -24.05 23.58
C GLN A 218 2.55 -22.61 24.08
N GLN A 219 3.72 -22.02 24.27
CA GLN A 219 3.87 -20.69 24.88
C GLN A 219 2.96 -19.69 24.16
N ARG A 220 2.03 -19.05 24.89
CA ARG A 220 1.04 -18.11 24.34
C ARG A 220 1.75 -17.08 23.46
N LYS A 221 1.39 -17.03 22.17
CA LYS A 221 2.01 -16.15 21.18
C LYS A 221 1.15 -14.89 20.99
N ILE A 222 1.77 -13.72 21.03
CA ILE A 222 1.14 -12.43 20.77
C ILE A 222 1.82 -11.79 19.56
N ALA A 223 1.03 -11.34 18.60
CA ALA A 223 1.53 -10.65 17.43
C ALA A 223 1.16 -9.17 17.47
N ILE A 224 2.17 -8.29 17.42
CA ILE A 224 1.98 -6.85 17.30
C ILE A 224 2.24 -6.48 15.84
N LEU A 225 1.22 -5.96 15.17
CA LEU A 225 1.28 -5.56 13.77
C LEU A 225 0.96 -4.07 13.66
N GLY A 226 1.64 -3.37 12.76
CA GLY A 226 1.37 -1.96 12.59
C GLY A 226 2.19 -1.31 11.51
N ASP A 227 1.91 -0.04 11.29
CA ASP A 227 2.59 0.79 10.29
C ASP A 227 4.00 1.21 10.75
N SER A 228 4.55 2.24 10.11
CA SER A 228 5.87 2.78 10.44
C SER A 228 6.04 3.27 11.89
N MET A 229 4.96 3.52 12.63
CA MET A 229 5.03 4.03 14.01
C MET A 229 5.63 3.01 14.98
N ILE A 230 5.48 1.71 14.71
CA ILE A 230 6.04 0.67 15.57
C ILE A 230 7.43 0.19 15.12
N LYS A 231 8.02 0.79 14.07
CA LYS A 231 9.30 0.35 13.49
C LYS A 231 10.47 0.37 14.49
N GLY A 232 10.41 1.28 15.46
CA GLY A 232 11.44 1.44 16.51
C GLY A 232 11.37 0.40 17.62
N ILE A 233 10.36 -0.48 17.62
CA ILE A 233 10.11 -1.42 18.72
C ILE A 233 10.86 -2.73 18.47
N ASN A 234 11.81 -3.02 19.35
CA ASN A 234 12.56 -4.27 19.30
C ASN A 234 11.80 -5.40 20.01
N SER A 235 11.39 -6.43 19.26
CA SER A 235 10.60 -7.56 19.80
C SER A 235 11.32 -8.30 20.93
N ARG A 236 12.64 -8.50 20.82
CA ARG A 236 13.43 -9.21 21.85
C ARG A 236 13.47 -8.42 23.16
N LYS A 237 13.66 -7.11 23.10
CA LYS A 237 13.63 -6.23 24.28
C LYS A 237 12.23 -6.17 24.91
N LEU A 238 11.20 -6.12 24.08
CA LEU A 238 9.80 -6.10 24.54
C LEU A 238 9.43 -7.43 25.24
N GLN A 239 9.82 -8.57 24.66
CA GLN A 239 9.58 -9.90 25.23
C GLN A 239 10.33 -10.15 26.55
N HIS A 240 11.46 -9.47 26.80
CA HIS A 240 12.26 -9.70 27.99
C HIS A 240 11.43 -9.56 29.29
N GLY A 241 11.34 -10.62 30.08
CA GLY A 241 10.56 -10.66 31.33
C GLY A 241 9.06 -10.95 31.14
N LEU A 242 8.60 -11.23 29.92
CA LEU A 242 7.24 -11.73 29.64
C LEU A 242 7.25 -13.25 29.54
N LYS A 243 6.16 -13.89 30.00
CA LYS A 243 5.95 -15.34 29.84
C LYS A 243 5.51 -15.69 28.42
N GLN A 244 4.91 -14.74 27.71
CA GLN A 244 4.38 -14.86 26.37
C GLN A 244 5.50 -14.68 25.33
N LYS A 245 5.38 -15.36 24.20
CA LYS A 245 6.20 -15.09 23.03
C LYS A 245 5.62 -13.90 22.28
N VAL A 246 6.39 -12.84 22.07
CA VAL A 246 5.90 -11.66 21.35
C VAL A 246 6.64 -11.51 20.03
N ILE A 247 5.90 -11.33 18.95
CA ILE A 247 6.44 -10.99 17.63
C ILE A 247 5.96 -9.60 17.24
N VAL A 248 6.82 -8.80 16.63
CA VAL A 248 6.46 -7.48 16.08
C VAL A 248 6.70 -7.54 14.58
N LYS A 249 5.70 -7.16 13.79
CA LYS A 249 5.84 -7.00 12.33
C LYS A 249 5.41 -5.60 11.93
N THR A 250 6.30 -4.89 11.28
CA THR A 250 6.11 -3.52 10.85
C THR A 250 5.89 -3.50 9.34
N PHE A 251 4.89 -2.75 8.90
CA PHE A 251 4.56 -2.54 7.49
C PHE A 251 4.59 -1.03 7.19
N PRO A 252 5.77 -0.44 6.95
CA PRO A 252 5.89 1.00 6.72
C PRO A 252 5.01 1.47 5.56
N GLY A 253 4.27 2.56 5.76
CA GLY A 253 3.36 3.12 4.75
C GLY A 253 2.04 2.37 4.55
N ALA A 254 1.81 1.27 5.27
CA ALA A 254 0.58 0.51 5.14
C ALA A 254 -0.65 1.32 5.60
N HIS A 255 -1.72 1.19 4.85
CA HIS A 255 -3.08 1.61 5.20
C HIS A 255 -3.83 0.44 5.85
N VAL A 256 -5.00 0.71 6.43
CA VAL A 256 -5.85 -0.33 7.03
C VAL A 256 -6.25 -1.40 6.00
N GLU A 257 -6.48 -1.00 4.74
CA GLU A 257 -6.83 -1.93 3.66
C GLU A 257 -5.70 -2.91 3.34
N ASP A 258 -4.44 -2.44 3.28
CA ASP A 258 -3.27 -3.29 3.06
C ASP A 258 -3.14 -4.36 4.17
N MET A 259 -3.48 -3.98 5.40
CA MET A 259 -3.43 -4.85 6.56
C MET A 259 -4.37 -6.06 6.46
N THR A 260 -5.43 -5.97 5.65
CA THR A 260 -6.31 -7.12 5.38
C THR A 260 -5.57 -8.28 4.71
N HIS A 261 -4.50 -7.99 3.97
CA HIS A 261 -3.63 -8.98 3.35
C HIS A 261 -2.46 -9.34 4.26
N TYR A 262 -1.84 -8.35 4.91
CA TYR A 262 -0.63 -8.56 5.72
C TYR A 262 -0.87 -9.33 7.02
N VAL A 263 -2.09 -9.30 7.55
CA VAL A 263 -2.44 -10.05 8.76
C VAL A 263 -2.54 -11.56 8.50
N LYS A 264 -2.95 -11.99 7.29
CA LYS A 264 -3.25 -13.39 6.97
C LYS A 264 -2.09 -14.36 7.26
N PRO A 265 -0.83 -14.10 6.83
CA PRO A 265 0.29 -14.98 7.19
C PRO A 265 0.55 -15.06 8.69
N THR A 266 0.21 -14.01 9.45
CA THR A 266 0.33 -14.01 10.90
C THR A 266 -0.75 -14.87 11.54
N LEU A 267 -2.01 -14.75 11.09
CA LEU A 267 -3.12 -15.57 11.58
C LEU A 267 -2.91 -17.07 11.29
N ALA A 268 -2.27 -17.40 10.16
CA ALA A 268 -1.89 -18.78 9.84
C ALA A 268 -0.98 -19.41 10.91
N SER A 269 -0.22 -18.61 11.66
CA SER A 269 0.65 -19.07 12.76
C SER A 269 -0.05 -19.29 14.10
N ASN A 270 -1.38 -19.08 14.14
CA ASN A 270 -2.28 -19.21 15.29
C ASN A 270 -1.81 -18.44 16.53
N PRO A 271 -1.68 -17.10 16.46
CA PRO A 271 -1.42 -16.29 17.64
C PRO A 271 -2.64 -16.34 18.57
N ALA A 272 -2.42 -16.29 19.87
CA ALA A 272 -3.51 -16.18 20.83
C ALA A 272 -4.12 -14.77 20.84
N GLU A 273 -3.33 -13.77 20.42
CA GLU A 273 -3.76 -12.38 20.38
C GLU A 273 -3.03 -11.60 19.30
N VAL A 274 -3.75 -10.71 18.63
CA VAL A 274 -3.23 -9.73 17.67
C VAL A 274 -3.44 -8.32 18.23
N ILE A 275 -2.36 -7.56 18.33
CA ILE A 275 -2.38 -6.13 18.67
C ILE A 275 -2.14 -5.34 17.38
N LEU A 276 -3.07 -4.46 17.00
CA LEU A 276 -2.96 -3.63 15.80
C LEU A 276 -2.66 -2.18 16.15
N HIS A 277 -1.66 -1.59 15.49
CA HIS A 277 -1.37 -0.15 15.53
C HIS A 277 -1.37 0.40 14.10
N ILE A 278 -2.53 0.87 13.63
CA ILE A 278 -2.81 1.16 12.22
C ILE A 278 -3.73 2.38 12.08
N GLY A 279 -3.75 2.98 10.89
CA GLY A 279 -4.66 4.08 10.53
C GLY A 279 -4.00 5.45 10.43
N THR A 280 -2.72 5.60 10.79
CA THR A 280 -2.04 6.91 10.73
C THR A 280 -1.93 7.46 9.31
N ASN A 281 -1.73 6.58 8.33
CA ASN A 281 -1.60 6.97 6.92
C ASN A 281 -2.95 7.30 6.29
N ASP A 282 -4.03 6.64 6.74
CA ASP A 282 -5.38 6.80 6.22
C ASP A 282 -6.02 8.16 6.54
N LEU A 283 -5.70 8.76 7.70
CA LEU A 283 -6.34 10.01 8.16
C LEU A 283 -6.12 11.22 7.23
N LYS A 284 -5.13 11.16 6.35
CA LYS A 284 -4.93 12.18 5.31
C LYS A 284 -6.11 12.23 4.35
N ASN A 285 -6.61 11.05 3.95
CA ASN A 285 -7.57 10.90 2.86
C ASN A 285 -8.95 10.43 3.34
N LYS A 286 -9.08 9.99 4.60
CA LYS A 286 -10.33 9.50 5.19
C LYS A 286 -10.75 10.33 6.40
N SER A 287 -12.06 10.40 6.63
CA SER A 287 -12.60 10.90 7.89
C SER A 287 -12.40 9.85 9.00
N PRO A 288 -12.36 10.26 10.29
CA PRO A 288 -12.30 9.34 11.42
C PRO A 288 -13.37 8.24 11.37
N SER A 289 -14.60 8.58 11.02
CA SER A 289 -15.72 7.62 10.96
C SER A 289 -15.58 6.62 9.81
N THR A 290 -15.10 7.04 8.64
CA THR A 290 -14.85 6.13 7.51
C THR A 290 -13.68 5.20 7.82
N LEU A 291 -12.61 5.72 8.42
CA LEU A 291 -11.48 4.91 8.89
C LEU A 291 -11.93 3.87 9.93
N LEU A 292 -12.75 4.27 10.91
CA LEU A 292 -13.28 3.37 11.93
C LEU A 292 -14.01 2.17 11.32
N LYS A 293 -14.87 2.39 10.31
CA LYS A 293 -15.56 1.31 9.59
C LYS A 293 -14.57 0.34 8.93
N THR A 294 -13.50 0.84 8.31
CA THR A 294 -12.50 -0.04 7.71
C THR A 294 -11.73 -0.86 8.76
N VAL A 295 -11.51 -0.29 9.95
CA VAL A 295 -10.87 -0.99 11.07
C VAL A 295 -11.80 -2.03 11.68
N ASP A 296 -13.08 -1.73 11.80
CA ASP A 296 -14.11 -2.66 12.27
C ASP A 296 -14.18 -3.90 11.38
N ASN A 297 -14.30 -3.71 10.06
CA ASN A 297 -14.29 -4.81 9.08
C ASN A 297 -13.02 -5.67 9.14
N LEU A 298 -11.84 -5.03 9.31
CA LEU A 298 -10.58 -5.77 9.50
C LEU A 298 -10.59 -6.55 10.81
N GLY A 299 -11.13 -5.97 11.88
CA GLY A 299 -11.20 -6.59 13.18
C GLY A 299 -12.12 -7.80 13.21
N GLU A 300 -13.32 -7.69 12.61
CA GLU A 300 -14.25 -8.81 12.42
C GLU A 300 -13.55 -9.96 11.71
N MET A 301 -12.94 -9.70 10.55
CA MET A 301 -12.23 -10.72 9.76
C MET A 301 -11.11 -11.41 10.55
N ILE A 302 -10.40 -10.69 11.43
CA ILE A 302 -9.38 -11.29 12.30
C ILE A 302 -10.03 -12.22 13.33
N THR A 303 -11.10 -11.75 13.99
CA THR A 303 -11.78 -12.52 15.05
C THR A 303 -12.60 -13.70 14.54
N GLU A 304 -13.05 -13.68 13.29
CA GLU A 304 -13.73 -14.81 12.65
C GLU A 304 -12.76 -15.91 12.23
N SER A 305 -11.49 -15.56 11.97
CA SER A 305 -10.53 -16.47 11.35
C SER A 305 -10.05 -17.62 12.26
N LYS A 306 -10.23 -17.50 13.58
CA LYS A 306 -9.96 -18.45 14.69
C LYS A 306 -10.25 -17.76 16.03
N ASP A 307 -10.24 -18.51 17.14
CA ASP A 307 -10.29 -18.01 18.53
C ASP A 307 -9.04 -17.16 18.87
N VAL A 308 -8.95 -15.97 18.25
CA VAL A 308 -7.86 -15.01 18.35
C VAL A 308 -8.42 -13.75 18.97
N LYS A 309 -7.85 -13.35 20.11
CA LYS A 309 -8.19 -12.08 20.73
C LYS A 309 -7.66 -10.91 19.89
N LEU A 310 -8.49 -9.90 19.67
CA LEU A 310 -8.07 -8.65 19.03
C LEU A 310 -7.91 -7.55 20.07
N THR A 311 -6.84 -6.78 19.90
CA THR A 311 -6.56 -5.57 20.67
C THR A 311 -6.14 -4.45 19.73
N LEU A 312 -6.80 -3.29 19.84
CA LEU A 312 -6.47 -2.10 19.07
C LEU A 312 -5.61 -1.15 19.91
N SER A 313 -4.58 -0.60 19.29
CA SER A 313 -3.76 0.46 19.86
C SER A 313 -4.20 1.80 19.29
N GLU A 314 -4.47 2.77 20.15
CA GLU A 314 -4.66 4.15 19.74
C GLU A 314 -3.49 4.62 18.87
N ILE A 315 -3.78 5.38 17.82
CA ILE A 315 -2.73 6.04 17.04
C ILE A 315 -2.13 7.17 17.88
N ILE A 316 -0.83 7.40 17.72
CA ILE A 316 -0.10 8.39 18.51
C ILE A 316 -0.45 9.81 18.10
N THR A 317 -0.24 10.76 19.01
CA THR A 317 -0.33 12.19 18.69
C THR A 317 0.67 12.58 17.60
N ARG A 318 0.34 13.63 16.85
CA ARG A 318 1.16 14.23 15.81
C ARG A 318 1.11 15.75 15.93
N CYS A 319 2.14 16.44 15.45
CA CYS A 319 2.29 17.89 15.50
C CYS A 319 2.78 18.49 14.16
N ASP A 320 2.83 17.67 13.11
CA ASP A 320 3.20 18.09 11.76
C ASP A 320 2.04 18.77 11.00
N ASP A 321 0.80 18.45 11.39
CA ASP A 321 -0.42 19.01 10.83
C ASP A 321 -1.51 19.05 11.91
N GLU A 322 -1.98 20.25 12.25
CA GLU A 322 -2.98 20.49 13.30
C GLU A 322 -4.35 19.87 12.94
N THR A 323 -4.76 19.95 11.67
CA THR A 323 -6.02 19.35 11.21
C THR A 323 -6.02 17.83 11.36
N LEU A 324 -4.87 17.21 11.10
CA LEU A 324 -4.70 15.77 11.31
C LEU A 324 -4.57 15.41 12.79
N ALA A 325 -4.02 16.30 13.62
CA ALA A 325 -3.96 16.10 15.07
C ALA A 325 -5.37 16.08 15.70
N ASP A 326 -6.28 16.94 15.27
CA ASP A 326 -7.68 16.91 15.71
C ASP A 326 -8.39 15.64 15.26
N LYS A 327 -8.19 15.23 14.00
CA LYS A 327 -8.71 13.96 13.50
C LYS A 327 -8.21 12.76 14.30
N VAL A 328 -6.95 12.78 14.77
CA VAL A 328 -6.39 11.74 15.63
C VAL A 328 -7.16 11.63 16.95
N ASN A 329 -7.45 12.76 17.60
CA ASN A 329 -8.19 12.77 18.87
C ASN A 329 -9.60 12.19 18.69
N ILE A 330 -10.34 12.68 17.70
CA ILE A 330 -11.69 12.20 17.36
C ILE A 330 -11.66 10.70 17.04
N TYR A 331 -10.69 10.27 16.22
CA TYR A 331 -10.56 8.86 15.86
C TYR A 331 -10.27 7.97 17.07
N ASN A 332 -9.39 8.38 17.98
CA ASN A 332 -9.06 7.59 19.18
C ASN A 332 -10.26 7.46 20.14
N GLU A 333 -11.10 8.49 20.25
CA GLU A 333 -12.36 8.41 21.00
C GLU A 333 -13.32 7.39 20.38
N LEU A 334 -13.51 7.46 19.05
CA LEU A 334 -14.34 6.51 18.31
C LEU A 334 -13.79 5.07 18.42
N LEU A 335 -12.47 4.90 18.35
CA LEU A 335 -11.80 3.62 18.48
C LEU A 335 -12.03 2.99 19.85
N ALA A 336 -12.02 3.80 20.92
CA ALA A 336 -12.29 3.34 22.27
C ALA A 336 -13.74 2.84 22.45
N ASN A 337 -14.70 3.54 21.85
CA ASN A 337 -16.11 3.12 21.83
C ASN A 337 -16.27 1.81 21.08
N LEU A 338 -15.68 1.70 19.88
CA LEU A 338 -15.71 0.47 19.08
C LEU A 338 -15.13 -0.72 19.86
N CYS A 339 -13.98 -0.55 20.53
CA CYS A 339 -13.39 -1.63 21.32
C CYS A 339 -14.32 -2.08 22.46
N THR A 340 -15.05 -1.14 23.06
CA THR A 340 -16.02 -1.44 24.12
C THR A 340 -17.22 -2.21 23.56
N GLU A 341 -17.78 -1.76 22.44
CA GLU A 341 -18.91 -2.40 21.75
C GLU A 341 -18.59 -3.82 21.29
N ARG A 342 -17.39 -4.03 20.75
CA ARG A 342 -16.92 -5.33 20.23
C ARG A 342 -16.27 -6.23 21.28
N ASN A 343 -16.11 -5.76 22.51
CA ASN A 343 -15.33 -6.42 23.56
C ASN A 343 -13.88 -6.76 23.12
N TRP A 344 -13.26 -5.85 22.38
CA TRP A 344 -11.85 -5.93 21.99
C TRP A 344 -10.96 -5.23 23.02
N GLY A 345 -9.70 -5.65 23.09
CA GLY A 345 -8.73 -4.95 23.92
C GLY A 345 -8.40 -3.56 23.38
N LEU A 346 -8.09 -2.62 24.27
CA LEU A 346 -7.64 -1.28 23.91
C LEU A 346 -6.31 -0.95 24.61
N ILE A 347 -5.36 -0.40 23.86
CA ILE A 347 -4.11 0.18 24.38
C ILE A 347 -4.13 1.67 24.15
N LYS A 348 -4.21 2.42 25.26
CA LYS A 348 -4.17 3.89 25.23
C LYS A 348 -2.74 4.39 25.13
N ASN A 349 -2.52 5.39 24.28
CA ASN A 349 -1.20 5.99 24.05
C ASN A 349 -1.17 7.49 24.40
N SER A 350 -2.12 7.95 25.22
CA SER A 350 -2.24 9.33 25.67
C SER A 350 -1.00 9.88 26.40
N ASN A 351 -0.08 9.03 26.87
CA ASN A 351 1.19 9.41 27.50
C ASN A 351 2.28 9.80 26.49
N ILE A 352 2.10 9.54 25.20
CA ILE A 352 3.02 9.96 24.14
C ILE A 352 2.64 11.39 23.74
N LYS A 353 3.55 12.34 24.00
CA LYS A 353 3.38 13.78 23.77
C LYS A 353 4.38 14.30 22.72
N LYS A 354 4.33 15.60 22.40
CA LYS A 354 5.18 16.25 21.38
C LYS A 354 6.69 15.97 21.56
N ASP A 355 7.18 15.93 22.79
CA ASP A 355 8.58 15.62 23.14
C ASP A 355 9.00 14.16 22.85
N HIS A 356 8.04 13.29 22.54
CA HIS A 356 8.26 11.90 22.13
C HIS A 356 8.33 11.74 20.60
N LEU A 357 8.07 12.81 19.85
CA LEU A 357 8.10 12.83 18.40
C LEU A 357 9.49 13.27 17.90
N ASN A 358 9.78 12.96 16.64
CA ASN A 358 10.95 13.46 15.95
C ASN A 358 10.79 14.96 15.60
N ASN A 359 11.84 15.54 15.05
CA ASN A 359 11.83 16.97 14.67
C ASN A 359 10.77 17.32 13.62
N TYR A 360 10.27 16.32 12.87
CA TYR A 360 9.21 16.48 11.88
C TYR A 360 7.80 16.34 12.47
N GLY A 361 7.66 16.02 13.76
CA GLY A 361 6.36 16.00 14.45
C GLY A 361 5.41 14.85 14.08
N LEU A 362 5.88 13.81 13.38
CA LEU A 362 5.03 12.66 12.99
C LEU A 362 5.51 11.35 13.62
N HIS A 363 6.74 10.95 13.33
CA HIS A 363 7.28 9.68 13.83
C HIS A 363 7.83 9.83 15.25
N LEU A 364 7.88 8.73 15.98
CA LEU A 364 8.50 8.68 17.30
C LEU A 364 10.01 8.90 17.22
N ASN A 365 10.55 9.63 18.19
CA ASN A 365 11.97 9.59 18.51
C ASN A 365 12.31 8.34 19.35
N PRO A 366 13.59 8.08 19.69
CA PRO A 366 13.96 6.91 20.49
C PRO A 366 13.27 6.82 21.86
N ARG A 367 13.03 7.97 22.51
CA ARG A 367 12.31 8.05 23.79
C ARG A 367 10.85 7.69 23.61
N GLY A 368 10.18 8.23 22.59
CA GLY A 368 8.81 7.89 22.23
C GLY A 368 8.62 6.41 21.89
N SER A 369 9.54 5.84 21.11
CA SER A 369 9.52 4.39 20.80
C SER A 369 9.62 3.53 22.06
N THR A 370 10.40 3.98 23.04
CA THR A 370 10.53 3.31 24.34
C THR A 370 9.23 3.38 25.15
N VAL A 371 8.56 4.54 25.14
CA VAL A 371 7.25 4.72 25.81
C VAL A 371 6.18 3.83 25.15
N LEU A 372 6.08 3.84 23.81
CA LEU A 372 5.11 2.98 23.11
C LEU A 372 5.37 1.49 23.39
N ALA A 373 6.63 1.06 23.35
CA ALA A 373 6.99 -0.32 23.71
C ALA A 373 6.64 -0.66 25.16
N LYS A 374 6.78 0.29 26.10
CA LYS A 374 6.37 0.11 27.50
C LYS A 374 4.86 -0.05 27.62
N ASN A 375 4.06 0.72 26.87
CA ASN A 375 2.60 0.57 26.87
C ASN A 375 2.18 -0.83 26.40
N PHE A 376 2.75 -1.32 25.30
CA PHE A 376 2.52 -2.70 24.84
C PHE A 376 2.94 -3.74 25.87
N LYS A 377 4.10 -3.55 26.50
CA LYS A 377 4.59 -4.48 27.52
C LYS A 377 3.70 -4.52 28.74
N LEU A 378 3.26 -3.36 29.25
CA LEU A 378 2.34 -3.25 30.38
C LEU A 378 1.00 -3.91 30.08
N TYR A 379 0.47 -3.70 28.87
CA TYR A 379 -0.75 -4.37 28.44
C TYR A 379 -0.57 -5.89 28.48
N VAL A 380 0.47 -6.42 27.83
CA VAL A 380 0.72 -7.86 27.77
C VAL A 380 0.98 -8.47 29.15
N SER A 381 1.68 -7.77 30.04
CA SER A 381 1.96 -8.28 31.39
C SER A 381 0.72 -8.37 32.26
N ASN A 382 -0.29 -7.52 32.02
CA ASN A 382 -1.53 -7.48 32.78
C ASN A 382 -2.57 -8.52 32.29
N GLN A 383 -2.26 -9.28 31.24
CA GLN A 383 -3.09 -10.38 30.71
C GLN A 383 -2.78 -11.73 31.37
N ASN A 384 -2.03 -11.74 32.48
CA ASN A 384 -1.59 -12.94 33.20
C ASN A 384 -2.55 -13.37 34.29
#